data_AF-A0A8C4Z2G4-F1
#
_entry.id   AF-A0A8C4Z2G4-F1
#
_cell.length_a   1.000
_cell.length_b   1.000
_cell.length_c   1.000
_cell.angle_alpha   90.00
_cell.angle_beta   90.00
_cell.angle_gamma   90.00
#
_symmetry.space_group_name_H-M   'P 1'
#
loop_
_entity.id
_entity.type
_entity.pdbx_description
1 polymer ?
#
loop_
_entity_poly.entity_id
_entity_poly.type
_entity_poly.pdbx_seq_one_letter_code
_entity_poly.pdbx_strand_id
1 'polypeptide(L)' 'MSQATKRKHVVQEAMGDFINPTGNQQIVKVNHRGNNLHEAVTSKGESFLVSMPNKFRKNLWIKRGK' A
#
# COMPACT_ATOMS: atom_id res chain seq x y z
N MET A 1 6.43 -6.44 -20.87
CA MET A 1 5.04 -5.97 -20.71
C MET A 1 5.00 -4.45 -20.78
N SER A 2 4.02 -3.87 -21.47
CA SER A 2 3.81 -2.42 -21.45
C SER A 2 3.44 -1.93 -20.03
N GLN A 3 3.79 -0.69 -19.71
CA GLN A 3 3.41 -0.04 -18.45
C GLN A 3 1.88 -0.04 -18.25
N ALA A 4 1.13 0.10 -19.34
CA ALA A 4 -0.33 0.05 -19.33
C ALA A 4 -0.86 -1.34 -18.92
N THR A 5 -0.29 -2.41 -19.47
CA THR A 5 -0.66 -3.80 -19.14
C THR A 5 -0.37 -4.09 -17.66
N LYS A 6 0.80 -3.66 -17.16
CA LYS A 6 1.14 -3.80 -15.73
C LYS A 6 0.12 -3.09 -14.84
N ARG A 7 -0.25 -1.85 -15.16
CA ARG A 7 -1.23 -1.09 -14.38
C ARG A 7 -2.60 -1.79 -14.35
N LYS A 8 -3.06 -2.34 -15.49
CA LYS A 8 -4.33 -3.09 -15.57
C LYS A 8 -4.36 -4.26 -14.56
N HIS A 9 -3.33 -5.12 -14.58
CA HIS A 9 -3.28 -6.27 -13.67
C HIS A 9 -3.16 -5.86 -12.20
N VAL A 10 -2.35 -4.84 -11.89
CA VAL A 10 -2.17 -4.35 -10.52
C VAL A 10 -3.47 -3.80 -9.95
N VAL A 11 -4.24 -3.03 -10.73
CA VAL A 11 -5.52 -2.47 -10.28
C VAL A 11 -6.57 -3.58 -10.11
N GLN A 12 -6.58 -4.56 -11.02
CA GLN A 12 -7.51 -5.70 -10.94
C GLN A 12 -7.26 -6.55 -9.68
N GLU A 13 -6.01 -6.83 -9.35
CA GLU A 13 -5.67 -7.54 -8.11
C GLU A 13 -6.05 -6.76 -6.84
N ALA A 14 -5.80 -5.45 -6.83
CA ALA A 14 -6.06 -4.62 -5.64
C ALA A 14 -7.56 -4.41 -5.37
N MET A 15 -8.41 -4.51 -6.40
CA MET A 15 -9.88 -4.44 -6.30
C MET A 15 -10.53 -5.83 -6.19
N GLY A 16 -9.72 -6.88 -6.17
CA GLY A 16 -10.18 -8.27 -6.04
C GLY A 16 -10.56 -8.62 -4.60
N ASP A 17 -10.26 -9.87 -4.22
CA ASP A 17 -10.71 -10.43 -2.95
C ASP A 17 -10.13 -9.72 -1.72
N PHE A 18 -10.94 -9.60 -0.68
CA PHE A 18 -10.50 -9.15 0.63
C PHE A 18 -9.62 -10.21 1.28
N ILE A 19 -8.34 -9.91 1.42
CA ILE A 19 -7.36 -10.81 2.03
C ILE A 19 -7.28 -10.54 3.53
N ASN A 20 -7.51 -11.56 4.35
CA ASN A 20 -7.28 -11.44 5.79
C ASN A 20 -5.77 -11.43 6.10
N PRO A 21 -5.28 -10.51 6.96
CA PRO A 21 -3.88 -10.48 7.36
C PRO A 21 -3.45 -11.85 7.92
N THR A 22 -2.34 -12.37 7.41
CA THR A 22 -1.76 -13.64 7.83
C THR A 22 -0.63 -13.42 8.83
N GLY A 23 -0.49 -14.25 9.86
CA GLY A 23 0.66 -14.30 10.79
C GLY A 23 1.24 -12.94 11.22
N ASN A 24 2.27 -12.48 10.49
CA ASN A 24 3.03 -11.26 10.80
C ASN A 24 2.51 -10.00 10.10
N GLN A 25 1.37 -10.07 9.42
CA GLN A 25 0.77 -8.91 8.74
C GLN A 25 -0.13 -8.14 9.71
N GLN A 26 -0.10 -6.82 9.60
CA GLN A 26 -0.88 -5.94 10.45
C GLN A 26 -1.57 -4.87 9.63
N ILE A 27 -2.79 -4.52 10.04
CA ILE A 27 -3.55 -3.41 9.47
C ILE A 27 -3.03 -2.11 10.10
N VAL A 28 -2.59 -1.19 9.26
CA VAL A 28 -2.00 0.09 9.67
C VAL A 28 -2.64 1.25 8.90
N LYS A 29 -2.71 2.42 9.54
CA LYS A 29 -3.16 3.66 8.90
C LYS A 29 -1.95 4.40 8.33
N VAL A 30 -2.04 4.87 7.09
CA VAL A 30 -0.87 5.40 6.37
C VAL A 30 -0.93 6.91 6.19
N ASN A 31 0.19 7.58 6.46
CA ASN A 31 0.50 8.98 6.15
C ASN A 31 1.64 9.05 5.11
N HIS A 32 1.68 10.11 4.32
CA HIS A 32 2.69 10.29 3.28
C HIS A 32 3.88 11.11 3.79
N ARG A 33 5.11 10.58 3.69
CA ARG A 33 6.34 11.28 4.09
C ARG A 33 7.24 11.70 2.91
N GLY A 34 7.18 10.98 1.78
CA GLY A 34 7.94 11.30 0.55
C GLY A 34 8.90 10.17 0.14
N ASN A 35 9.48 10.26 -1.05
CA ASN A 35 10.42 9.25 -1.60
C ASN A 35 9.88 7.79 -1.60
N ASN A 36 8.57 7.59 -1.82
CA ASN A 36 7.89 6.29 -1.69
C ASN A 36 7.98 5.66 -0.29
N LEU A 37 8.33 6.46 0.73
CA LEU A 37 8.22 6.12 2.12
C LEU A 37 6.93 6.69 2.68
N HIS A 38 6.28 5.84 3.45
CA HIS A 38 5.02 6.11 4.10
C HIS A 38 5.19 5.87 5.59
N GLU A 39 4.60 6.76 6.38
CA GLU A 39 4.51 6.57 7.81
C GLU A 39 3.27 5.71 8.09
N ALA A 40 3.46 4.54 8.68
CA ALA A 40 2.40 3.67 9.14
C ALA A 40 2.18 3.87 10.63
N VAL A 41 0.93 4.07 11.01
CA VAL A 41 0.48 4.15 12.40
C VAL A 41 -0.34 2.91 12.72
N THR A 42 0.13 2.15 13.69
CA THR A 42 -0.50 0.94 14.20
C THR A 42 -1.72 1.27 15.06
N SER A 43 -2.63 0.31 15.27
CA SER A 43 -3.74 0.44 16.22
C SER A 43 -3.29 0.77 17.66
N LYS A 44 -2.05 0.40 18.01
CA LYS A 44 -1.43 0.69 19.31
C LYS A 44 -0.81 2.10 19.40
N GLY A 45 -0.84 2.88 18.32
CA GLY A 45 -0.26 4.23 18.26
C GLY A 45 1.23 4.28 17.91
N GLU A 46 1.88 3.13 17.68
CA GLU A 46 3.26 3.07 17.22
C GLU A 46 3.36 3.53 15.76
N SER A 47 4.35 4.38 15.46
CA SER A 47 4.60 4.90 14.12
C SER A 47 5.92 4.39 13.57
N PHE A 48 5.92 3.85 12.36
CA PHE A 48 7.15 3.41 11.67
C PHE A 48 7.11 3.74 10.18
N LEU A 49 8.27 3.69 9.53
CA LEU A 49 8.37 3.89 8.09
C LEU A 49 8.26 2.60 7.32
N VAL A 50 7.43 2.62 6.28
CA VAL A 50 7.26 1.54 5.32
C VAL A 50 7.49 2.05 3.90
N SER A 51 8.19 1.24 3.12
CA SER A 51 8.42 1.51 1.70
C SER A 51 7.31 0.90 0.84
N MET A 52 6.80 1.65 -0.13
CA MET A 52 5.88 1.10 -1.12
C MET A 52 6.61 0.15 -2.08
N PRO A 53 6.13 -1.09 -2.30
CA PRO A 53 6.69 -1.98 -3.31
C PRO A 53 6.59 -1.40 -4.73
N ASN A 54 7.59 -1.68 -5.57
CA ASN A 54 7.71 -1.18 -6.94
C ASN A 54 6.53 -1.53 -7.87
N LYS A 55 5.76 -2.57 -7.54
CA LYS A 55 4.55 -2.96 -8.28
C LYS A 55 3.45 -1.90 -8.17
N PHE A 56 3.35 -1.22 -7.02
CA PHE A 56 2.26 -0.30 -6.71
C PHE A 56 2.62 1.18 -6.94
N ARG A 57 3.92 1.53 -6.96
CA ARG A 57 4.37 2.91 -7.23
C ARG A 57 3.80 3.43 -8.56
N LYS A 58 3.21 4.62 -8.53
CA LYS A 58 2.54 5.29 -9.68
C LYS A 58 1.35 4.55 -10.30
N ASN A 59 0.98 3.38 -9.75
CA ASN A 59 -0.15 2.58 -10.22
C ASN A 59 -1.34 2.67 -9.26
N LEU A 60 -1.07 2.78 -7.95
CA LEU A 60 -2.05 2.98 -6.89
C LEU A 60 -1.65 4.20 -6.04
N TRP A 61 -2.65 5.00 -5.67
CA TRP A 61 -2.49 6.20 -4.87
C TRP A 61 -3.14 6.02 -3.51
N ILE A 62 -2.35 6.12 -2.45
CA ILE A 62 -2.81 6.07 -1.07
C ILE A 62 -2.83 7.50 -0.54
N LYS A 63 -3.96 7.93 0.03
CA LYS A 63 -4.16 9.27 0.60
C LYS A 63 -4.48 9.16 2.09
N ARG A 64 -4.13 10.19 2.86
CA ARG A 64 -4.41 10.25 4.30
C ARG A 64 -5.92 10.15 4.56
N GLY A 65 -6.31 9.21 5.43
CA GLY A 65 -7.68 9.10 5.94
C GLY A 65 -8.65 8.25 5.12
N LYS A 66 -8.15 7.52 4.12
CA LYS A 66 -8.88 6.49 3.38
C LYS A 66 -8.26 5.13 3.64
#